data_AF-A0A8I0GTN1-F1
#
_entry.id   AF-A0A8I0GTN1-F1
#
_cell.length_a   1.000
_cell.length_b   1.000
_cell.length_c   1.000
_cell.angle_alpha   90.00
_cell.angle_beta   90.00
_cell.angle_gamma   90.00
#
_symmetry.space_group_name_H-M   'P 1'
#
loop_
_entity.id
_entity.type
_entity.pdbx_description
1 polymer ?
#
loop_
_entity_poly.entity_id
_entity_poly.type
_entity_poly.pdbx_seq_one_letter_code
_entity_poly.pdbx_strand_id
1 'polypeptide(L)'
;MTAFRESELAEMNAQRAILEEPEFNAWFDKSDIKARIKKAMMHGQRLRCCYCRRFQDTTNNLVWDLEHILCELHYPQFFAVAGNLAIACKQCNNAKKQADVLLPQPRPDPRIEDLPTASASYSIPHPRLDSWSDWLRHTNFQVYSSETDKGLELIKVCKLNEPGTKKAGLSYDQVVAAIKTRFFERMGNPVEDPPPDEIILARVAGIVDDTEEMRIAARLQTLAPELRKMERKADRKGAALTSVAAVGAKQPRGAMNMLLGPASRGRAAPAHPAPPIQPLLALPPPAAADSQD
;
A
#
# COMPACT_ATOMS: atom_id res chain seq x y z
N MET A 1 6.05 -8.01 7.65
CA MET A 1 6.04 -6.54 7.68
C MET A 1 6.80 -5.99 6.48
N THR A 2 6.11 -5.53 5.44
CA THR A 2 6.71 -4.71 4.38
C THR A 2 6.45 -3.25 4.70
N ALA A 3 7.42 -2.60 5.32
CA ALA A 3 7.36 -1.22 5.77
C ALA A 3 8.60 -0.45 5.30
N PHE A 4 8.52 0.88 5.37
CA PHE A 4 9.71 1.73 5.24
C PHE A 4 10.65 1.48 6.42
N ARG A 5 11.96 1.66 6.19
CA ARG A 5 12.94 1.62 7.27
C ARG A 5 12.93 2.94 8.02
N GLU A 6 13.38 2.95 9.26
CA GLU A 6 13.51 4.19 10.06
C GLU A 6 14.36 5.25 9.34
N SER A 7 15.46 4.83 8.73
CA SER A 7 16.34 5.69 7.93
C SER A 7 15.63 6.34 6.74
N GLU A 8 14.71 5.61 6.11
CA GLU A 8 13.93 6.10 4.97
C GLU A 8 12.78 6.99 5.42
N LEU A 9 12.11 6.65 6.53
CA LEU A 9 11.10 7.51 7.13
C LEU A 9 11.69 8.86 7.53
N ALA A 10 12.89 8.86 8.12
CA ALA A 10 13.62 10.09 8.44
C ALA A 10 13.93 10.91 7.18
N GLU A 11 14.40 10.26 6.11
CA GLU A 11 14.67 10.93 4.82
C GLU A 11 13.38 11.52 4.22
N MET A 12 12.30 10.74 4.17
CA MET A 12 11.01 11.17 3.65
C MET A 12 10.42 12.34 4.45
N ASN A 13 10.50 12.28 5.78
CA ASN A 13 10.03 13.37 6.66
C ASN A 13 10.85 14.64 6.44
N ALA A 14 12.17 14.53 6.25
CA ALA A 14 13.02 15.67 5.93
C ALA A 14 12.64 16.32 4.58
N GLN A 15 12.27 15.52 3.58
CA GLN A 15 11.78 16.04 2.31
C GLN A 15 10.40 16.70 2.44
N ARG A 16 9.46 16.07 3.16
CA ARG A 16 8.13 16.64 3.43
C ARG A 16 8.16 17.96 4.20
N ALA A 17 9.23 18.21 4.97
CA ALA A 17 9.41 19.49 5.67
C ALA A 17 9.80 20.66 4.74
N ILE A 18 10.24 20.37 3.50
CA ILE A 18 10.80 21.35 2.56
C ILE A 18 10.00 21.41 1.25
N LEU A 19 9.44 20.29 0.81
CA LEU A 19 8.70 20.16 -0.45
C LEU A 19 7.19 20.18 -0.19
N GLU A 20 6.43 20.78 -1.11
CA GLU A 20 4.98 20.56 -1.15
C GLU A 20 4.65 19.15 -1.68
N GLU A 21 3.40 18.71 -1.54
CA GLU A 21 3.01 17.31 -1.82
C GLU A 21 3.32 16.85 -3.27
N PRO A 22 3.04 17.64 -4.33
CA PRO A 22 3.36 17.24 -5.69
C PRO A 22 4.87 17.03 -5.93
N GLU A 23 5.72 17.92 -5.41
CA GLU A 23 7.17 17.85 -5.50
C GLU A 23 7.71 16.67 -4.70
N PHE A 24 7.16 16.43 -3.51
CA PHE A 24 7.50 15.27 -2.69
C PHE A 24 7.17 13.97 -3.42
N ASN A 25 6.00 13.88 -4.04
CA ASN A 25 5.58 12.69 -4.80
C ASN A 25 6.50 12.45 -6.00
N ALA A 26 6.83 13.51 -6.75
CA ALA A 26 7.77 13.43 -7.86
C ALA A 26 9.20 13.03 -7.42
N TRP A 27 9.63 13.48 -6.23
CA TRP A 27 10.90 13.07 -5.63
C TRP A 27 10.87 11.59 -5.21
N PHE A 28 9.82 11.16 -4.51
CA PHE A 28 9.67 9.77 -4.07
C PHE A 28 9.70 8.82 -5.27
N ASP A 29 9.08 9.23 -6.37
CA ASP A 29 9.02 8.46 -7.61
C ASP A 29 10.37 8.15 -8.25
N LYS A 30 11.36 9.00 -7.99
CA LYS A 30 12.74 8.85 -8.48
C LYS A 30 13.70 8.33 -7.41
N SER A 31 13.20 8.13 -6.19
CA SER A 31 14.02 7.78 -5.04
C SER A 31 14.44 6.30 -5.04
N ASP A 32 15.60 6.03 -4.43
CA ASP A 32 16.03 4.66 -4.10
C ASP A 32 15.05 3.97 -3.12
N ILE A 33 14.28 4.75 -2.35
CA ILE A 33 13.26 4.27 -1.40
C ILE A 33 12.14 3.56 -2.16
N LYS A 34 11.61 4.17 -3.23
CA LYS A 34 10.58 3.53 -4.08
C LYS A 34 11.09 2.22 -4.68
N ALA A 35 12.32 2.21 -5.19
CA ALA A 35 12.92 1.00 -5.75
C ALA A 35 13.03 -0.11 -4.69
N ARG A 36 13.49 0.21 -3.48
CA ARG A 36 13.62 -0.76 -2.38
C ARG A 36 12.26 -1.25 -1.90
N ILE A 37 11.32 -0.36 -1.60
CA ILE A 37 10.01 -0.76 -1.07
C ILE A 37 9.27 -1.65 -2.07
N LYS A 38 9.38 -1.37 -3.37
CA LYS A 38 8.81 -2.24 -4.42
C LYS A 38 9.40 -3.66 -4.35
N LYS A 39 10.72 -3.81 -4.21
CA LYS A 39 11.38 -5.12 -4.02
C LYS A 39 10.97 -5.79 -2.70
N ALA A 40 10.83 -5.03 -1.63
CA ALA A 40 10.32 -5.55 -0.35
C ALA A 40 8.88 -6.07 -0.48
N MET A 41 8.01 -5.35 -1.20
CA MET A 41 6.64 -5.77 -1.50
C MET A 41 6.61 -7.02 -2.39
N MET A 42 7.47 -7.10 -3.43
CA MET A 42 7.65 -8.32 -4.23
C MET A 42 7.97 -9.53 -3.37
N HIS A 43 8.91 -9.37 -2.44
CA HIS A 43 9.29 -10.43 -1.51
C HIS A 43 8.12 -10.79 -0.57
N GLY A 44 7.51 -9.80 0.08
CA GLY A 44 6.44 -10.01 1.06
C GLY A 44 5.16 -10.58 0.46
N GLN A 45 4.81 -10.19 -0.78
CA GLN A 45 3.66 -10.71 -1.51
C GLN A 45 3.97 -12.00 -2.30
N ARG A 46 5.18 -12.57 -2.13
CA ARG A 46 5.61 -13.82 -2.80
C ARG A 46 5.41 -13.76 -4.32
N LEU A 47 5.68 -12.61 -4.93
CA LEU A 47 5.52 -12.39 -6.37
C LEU A 47 4.09 -12.66 -6.89
N ARG A 48 3.08 -12.36 -6.07
CA ARG A 48 1.67 -12.41 -6.43
C ARG A 48 1.09 -11.00 -6.49
N CYS A 49 0.29 -10.75 -7.52
CA CYS A 49 -0.49 -9.49 -7.61
C CYS A 49 -1.42 -9.37 -6.40
N CYS A 50 -1.51 -8.16 -5.82
CA CYS A 50 -2.40 -7.89 -4.69
C CYS A 50 -3.89 -8.14 -5.00
N TYR A 51 -4.33 -7.96 -6.25
CA TYR A 51 -5.73 -8.05 -6.63
C TYR A 51 -6.09 -9.41 -7.22
N CYS A 52 -5.38 -9.88 -8.25
CA CYS A 52 -5.72 -11.14 -8.92
C CYS A 52 -5.00 -12.36 -8.34
N ARG A 53 -4.04 -12.17 -7.41
CA ARG A 53 -3.23 -13.23 -6.78
C ARG A 53 -2.38 -14.10 -7.71
N ARG A 54 -2.47 -13.89 -9.02
CA ARG A 54 -1.65 -14.58 -10.01
C ARG A 54 -0.16 -14.35 -9.73
N PHE A 55 0.57 -15.45 -9.67
CA PHE A 55 2.02 -15.46 -9.59
C PHE A 55 2.65 -14.99 -10.92
N GLN A 56 3.72 -14.21 -10.83
CA GLN A 56 4.61 -13.96 -11.96
C GLN A 56 6.01 -14.39 -11.59
N ASP A 57 6.60 -15.26 -12.40
CA ASP A 57 7.93 -15.82 -12.18
C ASP A 57 9.05 -14.86 -12.57
N THR A 58 9.04 -13.67 -11.96
CA THR A 58 10.00 -12.62 -12.24
C THR A 58 10.08 -11.61 -11.11
N THR A 59 11.31 -11.15 -10.86
CA THR A 59 11.64 -10.05 -9.93
C THR A 59 11.94 -8.75 -10.70
N ASN A 60 11.60 -8.72 -11.99
CA ASN A 60 11.80 -7.57 -12.86
C ASN A 60 10.82 -6.44 -12.49
N ASN A 61 11.37 -5.27 -12.22
CA ASN A 61 10.62 -4.07 -11.86
C ASN A 61 9.66 -3.58 -12.96
N LEU A 62 9.85 -3.98 -14.22
CA LEU A 62 8.99 -3.57 -15.33
C LEU A 62 7.67 -4.36 -15.38
N VAL A 63 7.63 -5.56 -14.82
CA VAL A 63 6.45 -6.43 -14.85
C VAL A 63 5.46 -6.08 -13.73
N TRP A 64 6.00 -5.64 -12.61
CA TRP A 64 5.23 -5.24 -11.44
C TRP A 64 5.03 -3.74 -11.42
N ASP A 65 3.88 -3.27 -10.97
CA ASP A 65 3.68 -1.89 -10.56
C ASP A 65 3.62 -1.77 -9.05
N LEU A 66 4.10 -0.65 -8.54
CA LEU A 66 3.84 -0.26 -7.16
C LEU A 66 2.47 0.42 -7.16
N GLU A 67 1.47 -0.35 -6.75
CA GLU A 67 0.07 0.03 -6.72
C GLU A 67 -0.21 0.95 -5.54
N HIS A 68 -0.93 2.04 -5.81
CA HIS A 68 -1.57 2.87 -4.80
C HIS A 68 -3.02 2.38 -4.61
N ILE A 69 -3.33 1.83 -3.44
CA ILE A 69 -4.66 1.26 -3.15
C ILE A 69 -5.72 2.37 -3.24
N LEU A 70 -5.50 3.47 -2.53
CA LEU A 70 -6.13 4.76 -2.74
C LEU A 70 -5.36 5.53 -3.81
N CYS A 71 -6.03 5.91 -4.89
CA CYS A 71 -5.37 6.45 -6.07
C CYS A 71 -4.76 7.83 -5.81
N GLU A 72 -3.60 8.09 -6.43
CA GLU A 72 -2.85 9.35 -6.26
C GLU A 72 -3.64 10.60 -6.67
N LEU A 73 -4.60 10.46 -7.61
CA LEU A 73 -5.43 11.57 -8.08
C LEU A 73 -6.31 12.14 -6.97
N HIS A 74 -6.85 11.27 -6.11
CA HIS A 74 -7.77 11.66 -5.05
C HIS A 74 -7.09 11.74 -3.69
N TYR A 75 -5.92 11.12 -3.52
CA TYR A 75 -5.22 10.97 -2.25
C TYR A 75 -3.71 11.16 -2.39
N PRO A 76 -3.24 12.32 -2.92
CA PRO A 76 -1.81 12.56 -3.12
C PRO A 76 -1.01 12.49 -1.79
N GLN A 77 -1.63 12.80 -0.65
CA GLN A 77 -0.99 12.72 0.67
C GLN A 77 -0.63 11.28 1.10
N PHE A 78 -1.28 10.27 0.53
CA PHE A 78 -1.05 8.85 0.80
C PHE A 78 -0.13 8.17 -0.23
N PHE A 79 0.48 8.93 -1.13
CA PHE A 79 1.34 8.41 -2.21
C PHE A 79 2.51 7.58 -1.68
N ALA A 80 3.23 8.10 -0.68
CA ALA A 80 4.35 7.41 -0.08
C ALA A 80 4.02 6.82 1.31
N VAL A 81 2.82 6.25 1.50
CA VAL A 81 2.41 5.62 2.76
C VAL A 81 2.40 4.10 2.60
N ALA A 82 3.18 3.36 3.40
CA ALA A 82 3.36 1.91 3.22
C ALA A 82 2.04 1.12 3.30
N GLY A 83 1.07 1.60 4.08
CA GLY A 83 -0.27 1.02 4.16
C GLY A 83 -1.08 1.18 2.87
N ASN A 84 -0.75 2.17 2.04
CA ASN A 84 -1.40 2.43 0.76
C ASN A 84 -0.66 1.76 -0.43
N LEU A 85 0.44 1.04 -0.17
CA LEU A 85 1.30 0.48 -1.20
C LEU A 85 1.27 -1.05 -1.24
N ALA A 86 1.18 -1.59 -2.44
CA ALA A 86 1.29 -3.02 -2.75
C ALA A 86 1.93 -3.23 -4.13
N ILE A 87 2.28 -4.46 -4.50
CA ILE A 87 2.59 -4.81 -5.88
C ILE A 87 1.36 -5.35 -6.61
N ALA A 88 1.11 -4.81 -7.80
CA ALA A 88 0.09 -5.28 -8.72
C ALA A 88 0.70 -5.66 -10.07
N CYS A 89 0.05 -6.57 -10.80
CA CYS A 89 0.40 -6.76 -12.21
C CYS A 89 -0.10 -5.55 -13.03
N LYS A 90 0.56 -5.30 -14.16
CA LYS A 90 0.22 -4.22 -15.11
C LYS A 90 -1.27 -4.18 -15.45
N GLN A 91 -1.86 -5.36 -15.68
CA GLN A 91 -3.25 -5.46 -16.09
C GLN A 91 -4.21 -4.96 -14.99
N CYS A 92 -4.04 -5.41 -13.74
CA CYS A 92 -4.93 -5.01 -12.66
C CYS A 92 -4.75 -3.54 -12.26
N ASN A 93 -3.50 -3.05 -12.21
CA ASN A 93 -3.20 -1.64 -11.98
C ASN A 93 -3.85 -0.76 -13.06
N ASN A 94 -3.65 -1.09 -14.34
CA ASN A 94 -4.25 -0.34 -15.45
C ASN A 94 -5.78 -0.42 -15.49
N ALA A 95 -6.37 -1.54 -15.04
CA ALA A 95 -7.82 -1.70 -14.99
C ALA A 95 -8.45 -0.85 -13.88
N LYS A 96 -7.88 -0.92 -12.66
CA LYS A 96 -8.33 -0.10 -11.53
C LYS A 96 -8.08 1.39 -11.77
N LYS A 97 -6.91 1.73 -12.30
CA LYS A 97 -6.50 3.09 -12.66
C LYS A 97 -6.76 4.07 -11.50
N GLN A 98 -7.68 5.00 -11.70
CA GLN A 98 -8.00 6.08 -10.76
C GLN A 98 -9.30 5.83 -9.98
N ALA A 99 -9.86 4.61 -10.03
CA ALA A 99 -11.06 4.29 -9.28
C ALA A 99 -10.86 4.61 -7.79
N ASP A 100 -11.75 5.45 -7.24
CA ASP A 100 -11.83 5.66 -5.81
C ASP A 100 -12.42 4.39 -5.18
N VAL A 101 -11.78 3.87 -4.14
CA VAL A 101 -12.20 2.66 -3.44
C VAL A 101 -12.41 2.90 -1.96
N LEU A 102 -12.36 4.16 -1.51
CA LEU A 102 -12.72 4.50 -0.14
C LEU A 102 -14.22 4.82 -0.06
N LEU A 103 -14.83 4.45 1.05
CA LEU A 103 -16.24 4.70 1.35
C LEU A 103 -16.40 5.86 2.35
N PRO A 104 -17.54 6.59 2.32
CA PRO A 104 -18.65 6.45 1.36
C PRO A 104 -18.36 7.13 0.00
N GLN A 105 -19.10 6.75 -1.04
CA GLN A 105 -19.01 7.36 -2.38
C GLN A 105 -20.39 7.87 -2.83
N PRO A 106 -20.52 9.10 -3.35
CA PRO A 106 -19.48 10.14 -3.44
C PRO A 106 -19.08 10.66 -2.06
N ARG A 107 -17.82 11.09 -1.90
CA ARG A 107 -17.32 11.52 -0.59
C ARG A 107 -17.88 12.89 -0.19
N PRO A 108 -18.43 13.02 1.04
CA PRO A 108 -18.97 14.30 1.52
C PRO A 108 -17.87 15.29 1.97
N ASP A 109 -16.70 14.82 2.42
CA ASP A 109 -15.55 15.66 2.80
C ASP A 109 -14.25 15.13 2.16
N PRO A 110 -13.48 15.97 1.44
CA PRO A 110 -12.20 15.57 0.84
C PRO A 110 -11.04 15.43 1.84
N ARG A 111 -11.15 15.93 3.08
CA ARG A 111 -10.00 16.01 4.01
C ARG A 111 -9.89 14.75 4.87
N ILE A 112 -9.07 13.82 4.40
CA ILE A 112 -8.69 12.66 5.18
C ILE A 112 -7.21 12.83 5.53
N GLU A 113 -6.96 13.08 6.81
CA GLU A 113 -5.62 13.33 7.34
C GLU A 113 -4.84 12.00 7.50
N ASP A 114 -5.52 10.96 8.00
CA ASP A 114 -4.93 9.66 8.26
C ASP A 114 -5.43 8.58 7.31
N LEU A 115 -4.55 7.68 6.89
CA LEU A 115 -4.92 6.54 6.07
C LEU A 115 -5.89 5.64 6.88
N PRO A 116 -7.13 5.39 6.40
CA PRO A 116 -8.09 4.56 7.12
C PRO A 116 -7.55 3.14 7.32
N THR A 117 -7.64 2.65 8.56
CA THR A 117 -7.08 1.34 8.94
C THR A 117 -8.14 0.26 9.06
N ALA A 118 -9.42 0.62 8.98
CA ALA A 118 -10.53 -0.31 9.02
C ALA A 118 -10.81 -0.90 7.63
N SER A 119 -10.89 -2.22 7.54
CA SER A 119 -11.29 -2.95 6.32
C SER A 119 -12.61 -2.42 5.73
N ALA A 120 -13.59 -2.10 6.59
CA ALA A 120 -14.91 -1.60 6.18
C ALA A 120 -14.88 -0.20 5.52
N SER A 121 -13.78 0.54 5.64
CA SER A 121 -13.63 1.84 4.98
C SER A 121 -13.40 1.72 3.47
N TYR A 122 -13.18 0.50 2.95
CA TYR A 122 -12.85 0.24 1.55
C TYR A 122 -13.96 -0.55 0.84
N SER A 123 -14.28 -0.16 -0.40
CA SER A 123 -15.25 -0.86 -1.24
C SER A 123 -14.71 -2.17 -1.84
N ILE A 124 -13.39 -2.34 -1.88
CA ILE A 124 -12.70 -3.57 -2.31
C ILE A 124 -11.94 -4.19 -1.13
N PRO A 125 -11.69 -5.52 -1.11
CA PRO A 125 -10.84 -6.13 -0.10
C PRO A 125 -9.46 -5.49 -0.15
N HIS A 126 -9.07 -4.89 0.96
CA HIS A 126 -7.87 -4.11 1.07
C HIS A 126 -6.66 -5.06 1.09
N PRO A 127 -5.70 -4.95 0.15
CA PRO A 127 -4.57 -5.88 0.00
C PRO A 127 -3.73 -6.18 1.24
N ARG A 128 -3.80 -5.31 2.26
CA ARG A 128 -3.03 -5.42 3.50
C ARG A 128 -3.85 -5.64 4.76
N LEU A 129 -5.15 -5.41 4.71
CA LEU A 129 -6.03 -5.51 5.88
C LEU A 129 -6.93 -6.76 5.79
N ASP A 130 -7.16 -7.25 4.58
CA ASP A 130 -8.05 -8.36 4.31
C ASP A 130 -7.28 -9.59 3.82
N SER A 131 -7.74 -10.77 4.26
CA SER A 131 -7.33 -12.05 3.68
C SER A 131 -8.08 -12.24 2.36
N TRP A 132 -7.34 -12.31 1.24
CA TRP A 132 -7.95 -12.40 -0.09
C TRP A 132 -8.94 -13.57 -0.22
N SER A 133 -8.61 -14.72 0.38
CA SER A 133 -9.43 -15.93 0.38
C SER A 133 -10.71 -15.82 1.22
N ASP A 134 -10.92 -14.72 1.94
CA ASP A 134 -12.17 -14.51 2.66
C ASP A 134 -13.20 -13.85 1.73
N TRP A 135 -12.73 -13.17 0.67
CA TRP A 135 -13.54 -12.31 -0.17
C TRP A 135 -13.69 -12.80 -1.61
N LEU A 136 -12.73 -13.57 -2.15
CA LEU A 136 -12.77 -14.02 -3.53
C LEU A 136 -12.42 -15.50 -3.66
N ARG A 137 -12.89 -16.10 -4.76
CA ARG A 137 -12.47 -17.41 -5.27
C ARG A 137 -12.07 -17.26 -6.73
N HIS A 138 -11.29 -18.22 -7.24
CA HIS A 138 -10.96 -18.27 -8.65
C HIS A 138 -10.87 -19.71 -9.16
N THR A 139 -11.12 -19.89 -10.45
CA THR A 139 -10.78 -21.09 -11.21
C THR A 139 -9.59 -20.76 -12.11
N ASN A 140 -8.43 -21.35 -11.80
CA ASN A 140 -7.18 -21.23 -12.57
C ASN A 140 -6.75 -19.79 -12.90
N PHE A 141 -7.06 -18.81 -12.03
CA PHE A 141 -6.81 -17.37 -12.27
C PHE A 141 -7.44 -16.81 -13.56
N GLN A 142 -8.40 -17.52 -14.17
CA GLN A 142 -9.09 -17.12 -15.40
C GLN A 142 -10.49 -16.58 -15.12
N VAL A 143 -11.18 -17.17 -14.15
CA VAL A 143 -12.52 -16.77 -13.72
C VAL A 143 -12.48 -16.56 -12.21
N TYR A 144 -12.97 -15.41 -11.77
CA TYR A 144 -13.05 -14.97 -10.38
C TYR A 144 -14.52 -14.83 -10.00
N SER A 145 -14.84 -15.23 -8.77
CA SER A 145 -16.18 -15.14 -8.17
C SER A 145 -16.10 -14.65 -6.73
N SER A 146 -17.19 -14.09 -6.25
CA SER A 146 -17.38 -13.62 -4.87
C SER A 146 -18.86 -13.70 -4.51
N GLU A 147 -19.15 -14.02 -3.26
CA GLU A 147 -20.50 -13.95 -2.67
C GLU A 147 -20.72 -12.65 -1.90
N THR A 148 -19.66 -11.85 -1.74
CA THR A 148 -19.67 -10.57 -1.02
C THR A 148 -19.66 -9.39 -1.98
N ASP A 149 -20.36 -8.31 -1.63
CA ASP A 149 -20.35 -7.06 -2.40
C ASP A 149 -18.94 -6.50 -2.57
N LYS A 150 -18.13 -6.58 -1.51
CA LYS A 150 -16.75 -6.11 -1.50
C LYS A 150 -15.90 -6.85 -2.55
N GLY A 151 -15.97 -8.19 -2.56
CA GLY A 151 -15.24 -9.01 -3.54
C GLY A 151 -15.77 -8.83 -4.96
N LEU A 152 -17.08 -8.65 -5.14
CA LEU A 152 -17.69 -8.34 -6.45
C LEU A 152 -17.19 -6.99 -6.99
N GLU A 153 -17.07 -5.98 -6.14
CA GLU A 153 -16.54 -4.67 -6.53
C GLU A 153 -15.07 -4.80 -6.96
N LEU A 154 -14.24 -5.62 -6.29
CA LEU A 154 -12.87 -5.87 -6.75
C LEU A 154 -12.83 -6.51 -8.15
N ILE A 155 -13.66 -7.53 -8.40
CA ILE A 155 -13.75 -8.20 -9.70
C ILE A 155 -14.08 -7.20 -10.80
N LYS A 156 -15.00 -6.28 -10.52
CA LYS A 156 -15.46 -5.22 -11.42
C LYS A 156 -14.39 -4.15 -11.64
N VAL A 157 -13.87 -3.54 -10.58
CA VAL A 157 -12.88 -2.45 -10.64
C VAL A 157 -11.59 -2.89 -11.32
N CYS A 158 -11.11 -4.09 -11.01
CA CYS A 158 -9.89 -4.64 -11.62
C CYS A 158 -10.16 -5.45 -12.90
N LYS A 159 -11.42 -5.56 -13.33
CA LYS A 159 -11.85 -6.30 -14.53
C LYS A 159 -11.26 -7.71 -14.60
N LEU A 160 -11.30 -8.43 -13.48
CA LEU A 160 -10.54 -9.68 -13.31
C LEU A 160 -10.94 -10.78 -14.31
N ASN A 161 -12.20 -10.79 -14.74
CA ASN A 161 -12.72 -11.78 -15.68
C ASN A 161 -12.55 -11.39 -17.16
N GLU A 162 -12.26 -10.13 -17.48
CA GLU A 162 -12.23 -9.63 -18.87
C GLU A 162 -11.28 -10.41 -19.80
N PRO A 163 -10.07 -10.86 -19.39
CA PRO A 163 -9.23 -11.69 -20.25
C PRO A 163 -9.88 -13.04 -20.58
N GLY A 164 -10.53 -13.67 -19.60
CA GLY A 164 -11.20 -14.95 -19.76
C GLY A 164 -12.38 -14.82 -20.71
N THR A 165 -13.21 -13.79 -20.54
CA THR A 165 -14.38 -13.54 -21.39
C THR A 165 -13.97 -13.23 -22.83
N LYS A 166 -12.93 -12.40 -23.03
CA LYS A 166 -12.39 -12.11 -24.37
C LYS A 166 -11.85 -13.35 -25.06
N LYS A 167 -11.10 -14.19 -24.34
CA LYS A 167 -10.54 -15.44 -24.88
C LYS A 167 -11.63 -16.43 -25.28
N ALA A 168 -12.75 -16.45 -24.56
CA ALA A 168 -13.92 -17.27 -24.87
C ALA A 168 -14.84 -16.68 -25.97
N GLY A 169 -14.55 -15.47 -26.46
CA GLY A 169 -15.44 -14.77 -27.41
C GLY A 169 -16.77 -14.34 -26.81
N LEU A 170 -16.85 -14.20 -25.48
CA LEU A 170 -18.08 -13.85 -24.75
C LEU A 170 -18.12 -12.37 -24.38
N SER A 171 -19.28 -11.74 -24.56
CA SER A 171 -19.57 -10.40 -24.06
C SER A 171 -19.84 -10.42 -22.55
N TYR A 172 -19.71 -9.25 -21.89
CA TYR A 172 -20.03 -9.09 -20.46
C TYR A 172 -21.47 -9.53 -20.16
N ASP A 173 -22.42 -9.18 -21.02
CA ASP A 173 -23.83 -9.54 -20.87
C ASP A 173 -24.06 -11.05 -20.98
N GLN A 174 -23.32 -11.73 -21.87
CA GLN A 174 -23.37 -13.19 -21.98
C GLN A 174 -22.84 -13.88 -20.72
N VAL A 175 -21.82 -13.31 -20.08
CA VAL A 175 -21.25 -13.85 -18.84
C VAL A 175 -22.19 -13.62 -17.65
N VAL A 176 -22.79 -12.43 -17.55
CA VAL A 176 -23.80 -12.13 -16.53
C VAL A 176 -25.03 -13.02 -16.72
N ALA A 177 -25.48 -13.23 -17.96
CA ALA A 177 -26.58 -14.14 -18.27
C ALA A 177 -26.24 -15.59 -17.89
N ALA A 178 -25.03 -16.07 -18.20
CA ALA A 178 -24.59 -17.42 -17.84
C ALA A 178 -24.56 -17.64 -16.32
N ILE A 179 -24.08 -16.66 -15.55
CA ILE A 179 -24.09 -16.71 -14.09
C ILE A 179 -25.53 -16.68 -13.54
N LYS A 180 -26.37 -15.74 -14.01
CA LYS A 180 -27.75 -15.60 -13.55
C LYS A 180 -28.63 -16.81 -13.86
N THR A 181 -28.34 -17.52 -14.94
CA THR A 181 -29.09 -18.71 -15.36
C THR A 181 -28.54 -20.02 -14.78
N ARG A 182 -27.48 -19.95 -13.95
CA ARG A 182 -26.73 -21.13 -13.47
C ARG A 182 -26.28 -22.02 -14.63
N PHE A 183 -25.92 -21.40 -15.76
CA PHE A 183 -25.64 -22.09 -17.02
C PHE A 183 -24.59 -23.20 -16.87
N PHE A 184 -23.50 -22.93 -16.14
CA PHE A 184 -22.42 -23.91 -15.93
C PHE A 184 -22.81 -25.08 -15.03
N GLU A 185 -23.78 -24.90 -14.13
CA GLU A 185 -24.37 -26.00 -13.32
C GLU A 185 -25.35 -26.83 -14.16
N ARG A 186 -26.05 -26.18 -15.09
CA ARG A 186 -27.12 -26.76 -15.91
C ARG A 186 -26.59 -27.51 -17.14
N MET A 187 -25.41 -27.15 -17.62
CA MET A 187 -24.77 -27.70 -18.82
C MET A 187 -23.80 -28.85 -18.54
N GLY A 188 -23.71 -29.35 -17.29
CA GLY A 188 -22.98 -30.55 -16.88
C GLY A 188 -21.80 -30.93 -17.79
N ASN A 189 -20.59 -30.48 -17.44
CA ASN A 189 -19.39 -30.72 -18.24
C ASN A 189 -19.26 -32.22 -18.60
N PRO A 190 -19.30 -32.64 -19.89
CA PRO A 190 -19.07 -34.03 -20.23
C PRO A 190 -17.61 -34.24 -20.65
N VAL A 191 -16.91 -35.09 -19.90
CA VAL A 191 -15.83 -35.93 -20.43
C VAL A 191 -16.12 -37.34 -19.93
N GLU A 192 -16.20 -38.31 -20.83
CA GLU A 192 -16.40 -39.71 -20.50
C GLU A 192 -15.11 -40.33 -19.93
N ASP A 193 -15.23 -40.78 -18.68
CA ASP A 193 -14.45 -41.74 -17.88
C ASP A 193 -12.90 -41.67 -17.87
N PRO A 194 -12.31 -40.77 -17.06
CA PRO A 194 -11.00 -40.92 -16.42
C PRO A 194 -11.14 -41.18 -14.89
N PRO A 195 -10.06 -41.57 -14.18
CA PRO A 195 -10.12 -41.88 -12.73
C PRO A 195 -10.70 -40.72 -11.91
N PRO A 196 -11.20 -40.95 -10.67
CA PRO A 196 -11.99 -39.97 -9.94
C PRO A 196 -11.34 -38.59 -9.95
N ASP A 197 -11.99 -37.63 -10.60
CA ASP A 197 -11.47 -36.29 -10.92
C ASP A 197 -10.83 -35.62 -9.71
N GLU A 198 -11.40 -35.84 -8.52
CA GLU A 198 -10.90 -35.30 -7.26
C GLU A 198 -9.44 -35.70 -6.97
N ILE A 199 -9.03 -36.94 -7.23
CA ILE A 199 -7.68 -37.42 -6.90
C ILE A 199 -6.66 -36.94 -7.94
N ILE A 200 -7.03 -36.90 -9.23
CA ILE A 200 -6.15 -36.41 -10.30
C ILE A 200 -6.03 -34.89 -10.21
N LEU A 201 -7.13 -34.17 -10.05
CA LEU A 201 -7.12 -32.72 -9.85
C LEU A 201 -6.39 -32.35 -8.58
N ALA A 202 -6.60 -33.05 -7.46
CA ALA A 202 -5.83 -32.78 -6.24
C ALA A 202 -4.33 -33.05 -6.43
N ARG A 203 -3.94 -34.11 -7.15
CA ARG A 203 -2.53 -34.40 -7.45
C ARG A 203 -1.92 -33.40 -8.43
N VAL A 204 -2.62 -33.04 -9.50
CA VAL A 204 -2.14 -32.07 -10.50
C VAL A 204 -2.11 -30.67 -9.91
N ALA A 205 -3.12 -30.28 -9.13
CA ALA A 205 -3.12 -29.03 -8.37
C ALA A 205 -1.95 -29.02 -7.38
N GLY A 206 -1.74 -30.11 -6.63
CA GLY A 206 -0.59 -30.27 -5.74
C GLY A 206 0.75 -30.13 -6.48
N ILE A 207 0.93 -30.79 -7.63
CA ILE A 207 2.15 -30.67 -8.44
C ILE A 207 2.34 -29.24 -8.98
N VAL A 208 1.27 -28.59 -9.43
CA VAL A 208 1.32 -27.20 -9.93
C VAL A 208 1.65 -26.22 -8.80
N ASP A 209 1.01 -26.38 -7.65
CA ASP A 209 1.24 -25.56 -6.46
C ASP A 209 2.65 -25.79 -5.92
N ASP A 210 3.12 -27.03 -5.84
CA ASP A 210 4.49 -27.36 -5.43
C ASP A 210 5.52 -26.79 -6.41
N THR A 211 5.26 -26.88 -7.71
CA THR A 211 6.13 -26.29 -8.75
C THR A 211 6.13 -24.77 -8.66
N GLU A 212 4.98 -24.15 -8.40
CA GLU A 212 4.85 -22.71 -8.22
C GLU A 212 5.59 -22.25 -6.96
N GLU A 213 5.43 -22.96 -5.84
CA GLU A 213 6.12 -22.67 -4.59
C GLU A 213 7.64 -22.88 -4.70
N MET A 214 8.10 -23.89 -5.45
CA MET A 214 9.52 -24.04 -5.80
C MET A 214 10.04 -22.86 -6.62
N ARG A 215 9.28 -22.38 -7.61
CA ARG A 215 9.66 -21.21 -8.43
C ARG A 215 9.68 -19.94 -7.61
N ILE A 216 8.67 -19.73 -6.77
CA ILE A 216 8.63 -18.63 -5.81
C ILE A 216 9.88 -18.69 -4.92
N ALA A 217 10.17 -19.84 -4.30
CA ALA A 217 11.32 -20.01 -3.43
C ALA A 217 12.64 -19.68 -4.14
N ALA A 218 12.84 -20.17 -5.37
CA ALA A 218 14.03 -19.88 -6.17
C ALA A 218 14.19 -18.37 -6.47
N ARG A 219 13.08 -17.69 -6.83
CA ARG A 219 13.11 -16.23 -7.06
C ARG A 219 13.33 -15.45 -5.76
N LEU A 220 12.71 -15.85 -4.67
CA LEU A 220 12.91 -15.20 -3.37
C LEU A 220 14.34 -15.41 -2.85
N GLN A 221 14.95 -16.56 -3.10
CA GLN A 221 16.35 -16.84 -2.76
C GLN A 221 17.32 -15.89 -3.46
N THR A 222 17.03 -15.52 -4.71
CA THR A 222 17.84 -14.55 -5.47
C THR A 222 17.53 -13.09 -5.14
N LEU A 223 16.28 -12.78 -4.81
CA LEU A 223 15.82 -11.45 -4.43
C LEU A 223 16.30 -11.04 -3.04
N ALA A 224 16.37 -11.96 -2.08
CA ALA A 224 16.68 -11.64 -0.70
C ALA A 224 18.10 -11.03 -0.50
N PRO A 225 19.17 -11.52 -1.14
CA PRO A 225 20.48 -10.85 -1.12
C PRO A 225 20.47 -9.44 -1.73
N GLU A 226 19.74 -9.25 -2.84
CA GLU A 226 19.57 -7.94 -3.48
C GLU A 226 18.92 -6.96 -2.50
N LEU A 227 17.83 -7.37 -1.86
CA LEU A 227 17.12 -6.57 -0.87
C LEU A 227 18.02 -6.21 0.32
N ARG A 228 18.75 -7.17 0.88
CA ARG A 228 19.71 -6.92 1.98
C ARG A 228 20.79 -5.90 1.60
N LYS A 229 21.27 -5.92 0.36
CA LYS A 229 22.24 -4.94 -0.14
C LYS A 229 21.63 -3.54 -0.19
N MET A 230 20.39 -3.42 -0.69
CA MET A 230 19.67 -2.15 -0.72
C MET A 230 19.40 -1.61 0.68
N GLU A 231 19.01 -2.47 1.62
CA GLU A 231 18.81 -2.11 3.03
C GLU A 231 20.09 -1.57 3.68
N ARG A 232 21.22 -2.26 3.51
CA ARG A 232 22.52 -1.78 4.00
C ARG A 232 22.91 -0.44 3.38
N LYS A 233 22.59 -0.22 2.10
CA LYS A 233 22.83 1.06 1.42
C LYS A 233 21.97 2.18 2.04
N ALA A 234 20.67 1.92 2.25
CA ALA A 234 19.75 2.86 2.87
C ALA A 234 20.20 3.24 4.29
N ASP A 235 20.58 2.25 5.11
CA ASP A 235 21.04 2.49 6.49
C ASP A 235 22.34 3.30 6.52
N ARG A 236 23.30 3.01 5.64
CA ARG A 236 24.53 3.81 5.51
C ARG A 236 24.25 5.26 5.11
N LYS A 237 23.30 5.46 4.18
CA LYS A 237 22.88 6.81 3.75
C LYS A 237 22.22 7.57 4.90
N GLY A 238 21.32 6.92 5.65
CA GLY A 238 20.68 7.50 6.83
C GLY A 238 21.69 7.87 7.93
N ALA A 239 22.68 7.00 8.18
CA ALA A 239 23.76 7.28 9.13
C ALA A 239 24.61 8.49 8.70
N ALA A 240 24.92 8.61 7.40
CA ALA A 240 25.64 9.76 6.85
C ALA A 240 24.85 11.06 7.04
N LEU A 241 23.55 11.08 6.71
CA LEU A 241 22.67 12.25 6.90
C LEU A 241 22.61 12.68 8.37
N THR A 242 22.49 11.72 9.29
CA THR A 242 22.48 11.99 10.74
C THR A 242 23.81 12.59 11.22
N SER A 243 24.95 12.06 10.71
CA SER A 243 26.27 12.56 11.07
C SER A 243 26.52 13.98 10.56
N VAL A 244 26.06 14.32 9.34
CA VAL A 244 26.17 15.67 8.77
C VAL A 244 25.32 16.67 9.56
N ALA A 245 24.09 16.30 9.93
CA ALA A 245 23.24 17.14 10.78
C ALA A 245 23.88 17.39 12.17
N ALA A 246 24.50 16.37 12.77
CA ALA A 246 25.18 16.49 14.06
C ALA A 246 26.47 17.36 14.00
N VAL A 247 27.17 17.37 12.86
CA VAL A 247 28.33 18.25 12.64
C VAL A 247 27.89 19.70 12.38
N GLY A 248 26.81 19.92 11.63
CA GLY A 248 26.24 21.25 11.40
C GLY A 248 25.70 21.93 12.67
N ALA A 249 25.18 21.15 13.62
CA ALA A 249 24.73 21.64 14.92
C ALA A 249 25.88 21.99 15.90
N LYS A 250 27.13 21.62 15.59
CA LYS A 250 28.31 21.81 16.46
C LYS A 250 29.20 23.01 16.11
N GLN A 251 28.77 23.95 15.25
CA GLN A 251 29.47 25.23 15.10
C GLN A 251 28.91 26.29 16.06
N PRO A 252 29.63 26.67 17.14
CA PRO A 252 29.31 27.89 17.86
C PRO A 252 29.75 29.09 17.02
N ARG A 253 28.87 30.09 16.87
CA ARG A 253 29.24 31.42 16.36
C ARG A 253 30.24 32.05 17.33
N GLY A 254 31.53 31.92 17.04
CA GLY A 254 32.57 32.74 17.66
C GLY A 254 32.54 34.14 17.07
N ALA A 255 31.97 35.10 17.80
CA ALA A 255 32.15 36.52 17.50
C ALA A 255 33.25 37.07 18.42
N MET A 256 34.41 37.38 17.83
CA MET A 256 35.47 38.15 18.48
C MET A 256 35.04 39.60 18.70
N ASN A 257 35.49 40.13 19.83
CA ASN A 257 35.29 41.47 20.35
C ASN A 257 36.37 42.43 19.81
N MET A 258 36.05 43.67 19.43
CA MET A 258 36.97 44.83 19.59
C MET A 258 36.25 46.21 19.53
N LEU A 259 36.35 46.89 20.69
CA LEU A 259 36.61 48.32 20.99
C LEU A 259 35.65 49.49 20.62
N LEU A 260 35.17 50.16 21.70
CA LEU A 260 35.13 51.62 22.05
C LEU A 260 34.57 52.63 21.01
N GLY A 261 33.60 53.54 21.25
CA GLY A 261 32.88 54.18 22.38
C GLY A 261 32.01 55.34 21.77
N PRO A 262 31.54 56.41 22.47
CA PRO A 262 30.92 56.53 23.80
C PRO A 262 29.44 57.03 23.76
N ALA A 263 28.75 56.81 24.89
CA ALA A 263 27.67 57.59 25.52
C ALA A 263 26.60 58.32 24.67
N SER A 264 25.35 57.86 24.78
CA SER A 264 24.19 58.76 24.88
C SER A 264 23.12 58.19 25.81
N ARG A 265 22.63 59.08 26.69
CA ARG A 265 21.64 58.80 27.74
C ARG A 265 20.25 58.66 27.10
N GLY A 266 19.58 57.53 27.35
CA GLY A 266 18.18 57.32 26.97
C GLY A 266 17.44 56.60 28.11
N ARG A 267 16.36 57.21 28.58
CA ARG A 267 15.63 56.88 29.81
C ARG A 267 14.96 55.50 29.76
N ALA A 268 14.93 54.87 30.93
CA ALA A 268 14.14 53.69 31.23
C ALA A 268 12.63 53.99 31.24
N ALA A 269 11.84 53.03 30.75
CA ALA A 269 10.42 52.87 31.05
C ALA A 269 10.12 51.36 31.22
N PRO A 270 9.15 50.98 32.08
CA PRO A 270 9.20 49.72 32.81
C PRO A 270 8.61 48.52 32.08
N ALA A 271 9.07 47.35 32.50
CA ALA A 271 8.59 46.02 32.14
C ALA A 271 7.14 45.80 32.59
N HIS A 272 6.31 45.30 31.67
CA HIS A 272 5.03 44.68 32.01
C HIS A 272 5.23 43.16 32.16
N PRO A 273 4.72 42.55 33.24
CA PRO A 273 4.83 41.11 33.47
C PRO A 273 3.86 40.32 32.59
N ALA A 274 4.31 39.16 32.14
CA ALA A 274 3.52 38.16 31.43
C ALA A 274 2.39 37.59 32.32
N PRO A 275 1.23 37.21 31.76
CA PRO A 275 0.13 36.62 32.51
C PRO A 275 0.44 35.17 32.94
N PRO A 276 -0.13 34.70 34.07
CA PRO A 276 0.13 33.36 34.60
C PRO A 276 -0.59 32.27 33.80
N ILE A 277 0.11 31.15 33.64
CA ILE A 277 -0.38 29.89 33.08
C ILE A 277 -1.43 29.29 34.04
N GLN A 278 -2.65 29.06 33.55
CA GLN A 278 -3.68 28.30 34.29
C GLN A 278 -3.43 26.79 34.16
N PRO A 279 -3.60 25.99 35.24
CA PRO A 279 -3.49 24.54 35.19
C PRO A 279 -4.71 23.88 34.52
N LEU A 280 -4.43 22.80 33.78
CA LEU A 280 -5.37 21.87 33.18
C LEU A 280 -6.52 21.51 34.13
N LEU A 281 -7.77 21.76 33.72
CA LEU A 281 -8.96 21.13 34.29
C LEU A 281 -9.02 19.67 33.82
N ALA A 282 -9.02 18.75 34.78
CA ALA A 282 -9.23 17.33 34.56
C ALA A 282 -10.64 17.07 34.01
N LEU A 283 -10.74 16.28 32.94
CA LEU A 283 -12.01 15.76 32.44
C LEU A 283 -12.56 14.69 33.41
N PRO A 284 -13.88 14.66 33.68
CA PRO A 284 -14.50 13.60 34.47
C PRO A 284 -14.56 12.27 33.70
N PRO A 285 -14.60 11.12 34.40
CA PRO A 285 -14.68 9.79 33.78
C PRO A 285 -16.04 9.56 33.10
N PRO A 286 -16.10 8.68 32.08
CA PRO A 286 -17.33 8.38 31.35
C PRO A 286 -18.35 7.66 32.25
N ALA A 287 -19.60 8.10 32.14
CA ALA A 287 -20.76 7.47 32.77
C ALA A 287 -20.98 6.05 32.22
N ALA A 288 -21.17 5.10 33.12
CA ALA A 288 -21.69 3.78 32.80
C ALA A 288 -23.10 3.91 32.24
N ALA A 289 -23.34 3.33 31.07
CA ALA A 289 -24.68 3.11 30.53
C ALA A 289 -25.04 1.63 30.73
N ASP A 290 -26.20 1.46 31.35
CA ASP A 290 -26.77 0.23 31.85
C ASP A 290 -27.04 -0.81 30.76
N SER A 291 -26.80 -2.06 31.15
CA SER A 291 -27.47 -3.23 30.63
C SER A 291 -28.94 -3.20 31.04
N GLN A 292 -29.85 -3.23 30.06
CA GLN A 292 -31.21 -3.72 30.25
C GLN A 292 -31.57 -4.63 29.07
N ASP A 293 -31.77 -5.90 29.43
CA ASP A 293 -32.68 -6.92 28.89
C ASP A 293 -32.90 -7.08 27.37
#